data_AF-A0A4Q9W103-F1
#
_entry.id   AF-A0A4Q9W103-F1
#
_cell.length_a   1.000
_cell.length_b   1.000
_cell.length_c   1.000
_cell.angle_alpha   90.00
_cell.angle_beta   90.00
_cell.angle_gamma   90.00
#
_symmetry.space_group_name_H-M   'P 1'
#
loop_
_entity.id
_entity.type
_entity.pdbx_description
1 polymer ?
#
loop_
_entity_poly.entity_id
_entity_poly.type
_entity_poly.pdbx_seq_one_letter_code
_entity_poly.pdbx_strand_id
1 'polypeptide(L)'
;MGYMLKTETKEYSPTHWQFRYILRVCTLNKLGIAQTLEIPKELVLEWEEDKKKLSDDEIVKKTEVKYIDNINKNFGKLLDVDVRHLTRKLRLAETENVVQKKQINMMKRIVGKTKYKEIYEKAKKEVDSELPSWRKRHKLDMSKLKKRGKADDRS
;
A
#
# COMPACT_ATOMS: atom_id res chain seq x y z
N MET A 1 22.38 7.47 27.18
CA MET A 1 21.55 6.29 27.51
C MET A 1 20.69 5.97 26.31
N GLY A 2 21.16 5.05 25.45
CA GLY A 2 20.43 4.64 24.24
C GLY A 2 19.37 3.60 24.60
N TYR A 3 18.11 3.87 24.25
CA TYR A 3 17.04 2.90 24.41
C TYR A 3 17.28 1.75 23.42
N MET A 4 17.82 0.62 23.90
CA MET A 4 17.77 -0.64 23.16
C MET A 4 16.32 -1.07 23.10
N LEU A 5 15.67 -0.87 21.95
CA LEU A 5 14.44 -1.55 21.61
C LEU A 5 14.75 -3.05 21.52
N LYS A 6 14.54 -3.77 22.63
CA LYS A 6 14.49 -5.24 22.62
C LYS A 6 13.27 -5.62 21.79
N THR A 7 13.49 -5.81 20.50
CA THR A 7 12.47 -6.36 19.61
C THR A 7 12.49 -7.86 19.83
N GLU A 8 11.51 -8.37 20.59
CA GLU A 8 11.29 -9.81 20.70
C GLU A 8 10.85 -10.32 19.33
N THR A 9 11.74 -11.04 18.65
CA THR A 9 11.38 -11.80 17.45
C THR A 9 10.58 -13.02 17.87
N LYS A 10 9.26 -12.88 17.94
CA LYS A 10 8.35 -14.03 18.07
C LYS A 10 8.42 -14.86 16.78
N GLU A 11 8.86 -16.10 16.90
CA GLU A 11 8.79 -17.07 15.80
C GLU A 11 7.33 -17.47 15.60
N TYR A 12 6.80 -17.17 14.42
CA TYR A 12 5.43 -17.54 14.03
C TYR A 12 5.46 -18.70 13.05
N SER A 13 4.43 -19.55 13.07
CA SER A 13 4.30 -20.64 12.10
C SER A 13 4.18 -20.09 10.67
N PRO A 14 4.59 -20.84 9.64
CA PRO A 14 4.43 -20.42 8.25
C PRO A 14 2.98 -20.01 7.91
N THR A 15 2.01 -20.73 8.46
CA THR A 15 0.57 -20.49 8.29
C THR A 15 0.12 -19.15 8.88
N HIS A 16 0.70 -18.72 10.02
CA HIS A 16 0.43 -17.41 10.60
C HIS A 16 0.76 -16.28 9.63
N TRP A 17 1.94 -16.33 9.01
CA TRP A 17 2.36 -15.29 8.06
C TRP A 17 1.51 -15.28 6.80
N GLN A 18 1.11 -16.44 6.30
CA GLN A 18 0.20 -16.56 5.17
C GLN A 18 -1.17 -15.93 5.46
N PHE A 19 -1.74 -16.22 6.62
CA PHE A 19 -2.99 -15.61 7.08
C PHE A 19 -2.87 -14.09 7.21
N ARG A 20 -1.79 -13.64 7.84
CA ARG A 20 -1.53 -12.21 8.01
C ARG A 20 -1.40 -11.51 6.66
N TYR A 21 -0.76 -12.14 5.68
CA TYR A 21 -0.70 -11.63 4.32
C TYR A 21 -2.10 -11.53 3.69
N ILE A 22 -2.87 -12.61 3.73
CA ILE A 22 -4.24 -12.68 3.17
C ILE A 22 -5.11 -11.55 3.72
N LEU A 23 -5.08 -11.32 5.04
CA LEU A 23 -5.98 -10.37 5.71
C LEU A 23 -5.49 -8.92 5.76
N ARG A 24 -4.19 -8.67 5.54
CA ARG A 24 -3.60 -7.32 5.74
C ARG A 24 -2.94 -6.75 4.51
N VAL A 25 -2.47 -7.59 3.61
CA VAL A 25 -1.58 -7.18 2.51
C VAL A 25 -2.20 -7.47 1.16
N CYS A 26 -2.86 -8.63 1.00
CA CYS A 26 -3.41 -9.06 -0.27
C CYS A 26 -4.37 -8.02 -0.85
N THR A 27 -4.18 -7.66 -2.13
CA THR A 27 -4.99 -6.60 -2.77
C THR A 27 -6.12 -7.13 -3.65
N LEU A 28 -6.26 -8.45 -3.70
CA LEU A 28 -7.38 -9.13 -4.34
C LEU A 28 -8.66 -8.93 -3.54
N ASN A 29 -9.81 -9.01 -4.22
CA ASN A 29 -11.10 -9.01 -3.53
C ASN A 29 -11.33 -10.37 -2.86
N LYS A 30 -12.29 -10.41 -1.93
CA LYS A 30 -12.61 -11.61 -1.12
C LYS A 30 -12.92 -12.84 -1.98
N LEU A 31 -13.65 -12.61 -3.08
CA LEU A 31 -13.99 -13.67 -4.04
C LEU A 31 -12.75 -14.22 -4.76
N GLY A 32 -11.83 -13.35 -5.17
CA GLY A 32 -10.57 -13.76 -5.79
C GLY A 32 -9.66 -14.50 -4.82
N ILE A 33 -9.60 -14.08 -3.56
CA ILE A 33 -8.89 -14.80 -2.49
C ILE A 33 -9.49 -16.20 -2.32
N ALA A 34 -10.81 -16.28 -2.11
CA ALA A 34 -11.53 -17.53 -1.89
C ALA A 34 -11.36 -18.52 -3.05
N GLN A 35 -11.53 -18.05 -4.28
CA GLN A 35 -11.33 -18.87 -5.49
C GLN A 35 -9.89 -19.35 -5.64
N THR A 36 -8.91 -18.49 -5.37
CA THR A 36 -7.50 -18.85 -5.55
C THR A 36 -7.04 -19.85 -4.50
N LEU A 37 -7.54 -19.71 -3.28
CA LEU A 37 -7.22 -20.59 -2.16
C LEU A 37 -8.11 -21.84 -2.10
N GLU A 38 -9.15 -21.95 -2.92
CA GLU A 38 -10.12 -23.06 -2.89
C GLU A 38 -10.79 -23.19 -1.51
N ILE A 39 -11.22 -22.05 -0.96
CA ILE A 39 -11.94 -21.96 0.32
C ILE A 39 -13.28 -21.25 0.12
N PRO A 40 -14.26 -21.45 1.03
CA PRO A 40 -15.51 -20.71 1.00
C PRO A 40 -15.28 -19.21 1.11
N LYS A 41 -16.10 -18.42 0.40
CA LYS A 41 -16.02 -16.96 0.44
C LYS A 41 -16.45 -16.42 1.81
N GLU A 42 -17.41 -17.10 2.43
CA GLU A 42 -17.96 -16.81 3.75
C GLU A 42 -16.87 -16.87 4.81
N LEU A 43 -15.95 -17.84 4.69
CA LEU A 43 -14.82 -17.99 5.60
C LEU A 43 -13.87 -16.77 5.53
N VAL A 44 -13.61 -16.23 4.33
CA VAL A 44 -12.79 -15.02 4.17
C VAL A 44 -13.48 -13.80 4.79
N LEU A 45 -14.81 -13.73 4.74
CA LEU A 45 -15.59 -12.69 5.40
C LEU A 45 -15.50 -12.81 6.93
N GLU A 46 -15.67 -14.02 7.46
CA GLU A 46 -15.55 -14.31 8.88
C GLU A 46 -14.18 -13.90 9.41
N TRP A 47 -13.09 -14.23 8.70
CA TRP A 47 -11.74 -13.82 9.11
C TRP A 47 -11.54 -12.30 9.16
N GLU A 48 -12.18 -11.53 8.28
CA GLU A 48 -12.13 -10.06 8.33
C GLU A 48 -12.86 -9.50 9.55
N GLU A 49 -13.97 -10.12 9.94
CA GLU A 49 -14.70 -9.74 11.14
C GLU A 49 -13.95 -10.14 12.41
N ASP A 50 -13.45 -11.37 12.44
CA ASP A 50 -12.68 -11.94 13.54
C ASP A 50 -11.40 -11.16 13.80
N LYS A 51 -10.70 -10.71 12.76
CA LYS A 51 -9.48 -9.89 12.90
C LYS A 51 -9.69 -8.60 13.69
N LYS A 52 -10.93 -8.10 13.81
CA LYS A 52 -11.23 -6.92 14.63
C LYS A 52 -11.20 -7.23 16.12
N LYS A 53 -11.32 -8.50 16.50
CA LYS A 53 -11.53 -8.97 17.88
C LYS A 53 -10.50 -9.99 18.34
N LEU A 54 -9.93 -10.75 17.41
CA LEU A 54 -9.05 -11.89 17.65
C LEU A 54 -7.67 -11.65 17.03
N SER A 55 -6.69 -12.33 17.61
CA SER A 55 -5.33 -12.42 17.05
C SER A 55 -5.28 -13.37 15.86
N ASP A 56 -4.31 -13.17 14.97
CA ASP A 56 -4.11 -13.99 13.78
C ASP A 56 -3.97 -15.50 14.16
N ASP A 57 -3.32 -15.82 15.29
CA ASP A 57 -3.16 -17.21 15.77
C ASP A 57 -4.46 -17.85 16.25
N GLU A 58 -5.36 -17.08 16.88
CA GLU A 58 -6.67 -17.57 17.30
C GLU A 58 -7.56 -17.89 16.11
N ILE A 59 -7.48 -17.07 15.06
CA ILE A 59 -8.22 -17.30 13.81
C ILE A 59 -7.71 -18.58 13.13
N VAL A 60 -6.38 -18.77 13.07
CA VAL A 60 -5.78 -20.00 12.54
C VAL A 60 -6.27 -21.22 13.31
N LYS A 61 -6.27 -21.18 14.65
CA LYS A 61 -6.73 -22.31 15.49
C LYS A 61 -8.21 -22.66 15.31
N LYS A 62 -9.07 -21.67 15.02
CA LYS A 62 -10.51 -21.88 14.77
C LYS A 62 -10.80 -22.35 13.36
N THR A 63 -9.88 -22.13 12.42
CA THR A 63 -10.05 -22.51 11.02
C THR A 63 -9.94 -24.03 10.88
N GLU A 64 -10.86 -24.63 10.13
CA GLU A 64 -10.80 -26.07 9.85
C GLU A 64 -9.48 -26.45 9.16
N VAL A 65 -8.89 -27.59 9.57
CA VAL A 65 -7.60 -28.08 9.06
C VAL A 65 -7.57 -28.16 7.54
N LYS A 66 -8.66 -28.61 6.90
CA LYS A 66 -8.75 -28.71 5.43
C LYS A 66 -8.53 -27.35 4.73
N TYR A 67 -8.98 -26.25 5.34
CA TYR A 67 -8.79 -24.92 4.77
C TYR A 67 -7.38 -24.41 5.02
N ILE A 68 -6.77 -24.76 6.16
CA ILE A 68 -5.36 -24.49 6.42
C ILE A 68 -4.47 -25.19 5.38
N ASP A 69 -4.77 -26.46 5.07
CA ASP A 69 -4.05 -27.21 4.04
C ASP A 69 -4.20 -26.59 2.65
N ASN A 70 -5.42 -26.18 2.30
CA ASN A 70 -5.68 -25.46 1.06
C ASN A 70 -4.92 -24.13 0.98
N ILE A 71 -4.84 -23.37 2.08
CA ILE A 71 -4.02 -22.16 2.16
C ILE A 71 -2.56 -22.50 1.90
N ASN A 72 -1.99 -23.43 2.66
CA ASN A 72 -0.58 -23.82 2.53
C ASN A 72 -0.25 -24.26 1.08
N LYS A 73 -1.14 -25.03 0.46
CA LYS A 73 -0.98 -25.54 -0.90
C LYS A 73 -1.11 -24.45 -1.98
N ASN A 74 -2.07 -23.56 -1.83
CA ASN A 74 -2.44 -22.59 -2.88
C ASN A 74 -1.86 -21.18 -2.65
N PHE A 75 -1.12 -20.95 -1.55
CA PHE A 75 -0.60 -19.63 -1.22
C PHE A 75 0.33 -19.05 -2.30
N GLY A 76 1.20 -19.87 -2.89
CA GLY A 76 2.07 -19.42 -3.99
C GLY A 76 1.28 -18.90 -5.19
N LYS A 77 0.19 -19.59 -5.55
CA LYS A 77 -0.72 -19.17 -6.62
C LYS A 77 -1.42 -17.85 -6.28
N LEU A 78 -1.80 -17.65 -5.02
CA LEU A 78 -2.36 -16.39 -4.54
C LEU A 78 -1.37 -15.23 -4.73
N LEU A 79 -0.11 -15.42 -4.33
CA LEU A 79 0.94 -14.41 -4.52
C LEU A 79 1.13 -14.07 -6.00
N ASP A 80 1.20 -15.06 -6.88
CA ASP A 80 1.37 -14.84 -8.32
C ASP A 80 0.22 -14.01 -8.91
N VAL A 81 -1.02 -14.29 -8.51
CA VAL A 81 -2.21 -13.56 -8.98
C VAL A 81 -2.18 -12.12 -8.45
N ASP A 82 -1.87 -11.91 -7.18
CA ASP A 82 -1.81 -10.55 -6.60
C ASP A 82 -0.66 -9.72 -7.21
N VAL A 83 0.52 -10.32 -7.43
CA VAL A 83 1.65 -9.66 -8.12
C VAL A 83 1.26 -9.24 -9.54
N ARG A 84 0.58 -10.10 -10.31
CA ARG A 84 0.09 -9.75 -11.65
C ARG A 84 -0.92 -8.61 -11.60
N HIS A 85 -1.84 -8.64 -10.64
CA HIS A 85 -2.83 -7.58 -10.44
C HIS A 85 -2.19 -6.23 -10.10
N LEU A 86 -1.24 -6.22 -9.16
CA LEU A 86 -0.46 -5.05 -8.79
C LEU A 86 0.35 -4.50 -9.96
N THR A 87 1.02 -5.38 -10.73
CA THR A 87 1.77 -4.99 -11.92
C THR A 87 0.87 -4.31 -12.96
N ARG A 88 -0.34 -4.84 -13.15
CA ARG A 88 -1.32 -4.23 -14.07
C ARG A 88 -1.78 -2.86 -13.59
N LYS A 89 -2.09 -2.71 -12.29
CA LYS A 89 -2.45 -1.41 -11.70
C LYS A 89 -1.33 -0.38 -11.87
N LEU A 90 -0.08 -0.80 -11.64
CA LEU A 90 1.08 0.07 -11.79
C LEU A 90 1.25 0.55 -13.23
N ARG A 91 1.14 -0.35 -14.22
CA ARG A 91 1.19 0.02 -15.65
C ARG A 91 0.08 0.97 -16.08
N LEU A 92 -1.14 0.79 -15.54
CA LEU A 92 -2.25 1.71 -15.81
C LEU A 92 -1.95 3.11 -15.25
N ALA A 93 -1.48 3.19 -14.00
CA ALA A 93 -1.10 4.45 -13.38
C ALA A 93 0.08 5.14 -14.11
N GLU A 94 1.05 4.38 -14.62
CA GLU A 94 2.12 4.92 -15.47
C GLU A 94 1.56 5.51 -16.78
N THR A 95 0.62 4.82 -17.40
CA THR A 95 -0.04 5.27 -18.64
C THR A 95 -0.83 6.55 -18.41
N GLU A 96 -1.63 6.61 -17.33
CA GLU A 96 -2.36 7.81 -16.93
C GLU A 96 -1.41 8.98 -16.68
N ASN A 97 -0.29 8.75 -15.99
CA ASN A 97 0.74 9.77 -15.79
C ASN A 97 1.34 10.26 -17.11
N VAL A 98 1.55 9.39 -18.10
CA VAL A 98 2.03 9.78 -19.43
C VAL A 98 0.99 10.65 -20.15
N VAL A 99 -0.29 10.27 -20.10
CA VAL A 99 -1.38 11.07 -20.69
C VAL A 99 -1.47 12.44 -20.02
N GLN A 100 -1.44 12.51 -18.69
CA GLN A 100 -1.42 13.77 -17.94
C GLN A 100 -0.21 14.63 -18.30
N LYS A 101 0.98 14.04 -18.42
CA LYS A 101 2.19 14.77 -18.88
C LYS A 101 2.03 15.34 -20.29
N LYS A 102 1.41 14.59 -21.21
CA LYS A 102 1.11 15.08 -22.57
C LYS A 102 0.12 16.25 -22.54
N GLN A 103 -0.96 16.14 -21.76
CA GLN A 103 -1.93 17.22 -21.57
C GLN A 103 -1.28 18.48 -20.97
N ILE A 104 -0.47 18.32 -19.92
CA ILE A 104 0.31 19.42 -19.32
C ILE A 104 1.21 20.09 -20.35
N ASN A 105 1.92 19.33 -21.18
CA ASN A 105 2.79 19.89 -22.21
C ASN A 105 2.00 20.62 -23.30
N MET A 106 0.82 20.13 -23.66
CA MET A 106 -0.10 20.81 -24.59
C MET A 106 -0.59 22.14 -23.99
N MET A 107 -1.04 22.13 -22.73
CA MET A 107 -1.44 23.35 -22.01
C MET A 107 -0.30 24.36 -21.93
N LYS A 108 0.94 23.93 -21.64
CA LYS A 108 2.13 24.80 -21.63
C LYS A 108 2.38 25.48 -22.97
N ARG A 109 2.11 24.79 -24.09
CA ARG A 109 2.28 25.34 -25.44
C ARG A 109 1.18 26.35 -25.77
N ILE A 110 -0.08 26.03 -25.45
CA ILE A 110 -1.25 26.89 -25.71
C ILE A 110 -1.20 28.18 -24.87
N VAL A 111 -0.91 28.05 -23.58
CA VAL A 111 -0.99 29.15 -22.62
C VAL A 111 0.32 29.96 -22.54
N GLY A 112 1.42 29.40 -23.07
CA GLY A 112 2.76 29.97 -22.92
C GLY A 112 3.38 29.67 -21.55
N LYS A 113 4.72 29.66 -21.50
CA LYS A 113 5.49 29.19 -20.31
C LYS A 113 5.24 30.01 -19.04
N THR A 114 5.16 31.33 -19.16
CA THR A 114 4.99 32.27 -18.03
C THR A 114 3.61 32.15 -17.41
N LYS A 115 2.56 32.27 -18.23
CA LYS A 115 1.16 32.17 -17.76
C LYS A 115 0.81 30.77 -17.25
N TYR A 116 1.40 29.71 -17.79
CA TYR A 116 1.26 28.35 -17.23
C TYR A 116 1.86 28.25 -15.81
N LYS A 117 3.03 28.87 -15.57
CA LYS A 117 3.69 28.84 -14.26
C LYS A 117 2.83 29.49 -13.18
N GLU A 118 2.19 30.61 -13.49
CA GLU A 118 1.27 31.30 -12.58
C GLU A 118 0.04 30.45 -12.25
N ILE A 119 -0.59 29.83 -13.26
CA ILE A 119 -1.74 28.95 -13.08
C ILE A 119 -1.35 27.72 -12.23
N TYR A 120 -0.22 27.11 -12.53
CA TYR A 120 0.28 25.94 -11.79
C TYR A 120 0.57 26.26 -10.32
N GLU A 121 1.18 27.42 -10.02
CA GLU A 121 1.44 27.83 -8.64
C GLU A 121 0.16 28.14 -7.86
N LYS A 122 -0.86 28.74 -8.50
CA LYS A 122 -2.17 28.97 -7.88
C LYS A 122 -2.87 27.66 -7.56
N ALA A 123 -2.98 26.76 -8.55
CA ALA A 123 -3.61 25.45 -8.37
C ALA A 123 -2.90 24.61 -7.30
N LYS A 124 -1.56 24.64 -7.26
CA LYS A 124 -0.78 23.93 -6.24
C LYS A 124 -1.05 24.45 -4.83
N LYS A 125 -1.22 25.77 -4.66
CA LYS A 125 -1.55 26.38 -3.36
C LYS A 125 -2.95 25.99 -2.88
N GLU A 126 -3.94 25.94 -3.78
CA GLU A 126 -5.30 25.47 -3.46
C GLU A 126 -5.29 24.00 -3.03
N VAL A 127 -4.67 23.12 -3.82
CA VAL A 127 -4.58 21.69 -3.48
C VAL A 127 -3.83 21.47 -2.17
N ASP A 128 -2.72 22.19 -1.94
CA ASP A 128 -1.98 22.08 -0.68
C ASP A 128 -2.78 22.64 0.51
N SER A 129 -3.74 23.56 0.29
CA SER A 129 -4.63 24.09 1.33
C SER A 129 -5.75 23.13 1.73
N GLU A 130 -6.19 22.25 0.83
CA GLU A 130 -7.21 21.22 1.08
C GLU A 130 -6.63 19.96 1.76
N LEU A 131 -5.31 19.83 1.82
CA LEU A 131 -4.69 18.66 2.45
C LEU A 131 -4.96 18.60 3.98
N PRO A 132 -5.20 17.38 4.53
CA PRO A 132 -5.27 17.16 5.97
C PRO A 132 -4.03 17.66 6.71
N SER A 133 -4.22 18.17 7.93
CA SER A 133 -3.18 18.81 8.75
C SER A 133 -1.93 17.93 9.00
N TRP A 134 -2.10 16.61 9.08
CA TRP A 134 -0.99 15.67 9.26
C TRP A 134 -0.09 15.57 8.02
N ARG A 135 -0.67 15.60 6.80
CA ARG A 135 0.10 15.59 5.53
C ARG A 135 0.90 16.87 5.37
N LYS A 136 0.34 18.01 5.76
CA LYS A 136 1.04 19.32 5.73
C LYS A 136 2.27 19.32 6.64
N ARG A 137 2.14 18.80 7.87
CA ARG A 137 3.24 18.65 8.84
C ARG A 137 4.34 17.72 8.33
N HIS A 138 3.96 16.53 7.83
CA HIS A 138 4.93 15.58 7.27
C HIS A 138 5.71 16.15 6.08
N LYS A 139 5.06 16.92 5.19
CA LYS A 139 5.72 17.58 4.05
C LYS A 139 6.74 18.63 4.51
N LEU A 140 6.43 19.39 5.56
CA LEU A 140 7.34 20.33 6.21
C LEU A 140 8.55 19.62 6.82
N ASP A 141 8.34 18.53 7.56
CA ASP A 141 9.42 17.78 8.21
C ASP A 141 10.38 17.15 7.20
N MET A 142 9.85 16.54 6.13
CA MET A 142 10.66 16.02 5.03
C MET A 142 11.46 17.11 4.30
N SER A 143 10.93 18.33 4.20
CA SER A 143 11.66 19.45 3.60
C SER A 143 12.83 19.94 4.46
N LYS A 144 12.69 19.89 5.80
CA LYS A 144 13.77 20.21 6.76
C LYS A 144 14.87 19.15 6.72
N LEU A 145 14.51 17.87 6.63
CA LEU A 145 15.45 16.75 6.49
C LEU A 145 16.30 16.88 5.21
N LYS A 146 15.68 17.21 4.07
CA LYS A 146 16.41 17.47 2.82
C LYS A 146 17.37 18.66 2.86
N LYS A 147 17.10 19.66 3.71
CA LYS A 147 18.00 20.82 3.88
C LYS A 147 19.20 20.50 4.77
N ARG A 148 19.02 19.65 5.79
CA ARG A 148 20.13 19.20 6.67
C ARG A 148 21.18 18.39 5.90
N GLY A 149 20.74 17.42 5.09
CA GLY A 149 21.67 16.62 4.26
C GLY A 149 22.41 17.39 3.16
N LYS A 150 22.12 18.67 2.92
CA LYS A 150 22.90 19.54 2.00
C LYS A 150 23.94 20.41 2.70
N ALA A 151 23.84 20.56 4.02
CA ALA A 151 24.82 21.30 4.80
C ALA A 151 26.05 20.44 5.12
N ASP A 152 25.85 19.13 5.27
CA ASP A 152 26.89 18.20 5.71
C ASP A 152 27.85 17.73 4.58
N ASP A 153 27.55 18.05 3.30
CA ASP A 153 28.39 17.74 2.12
C ASP A 153 29.32 18.91 1.71
N ARG A 154 29.46 19.93 2.56
CA ARG A 154 30.45 21.02 2.39
C ARG A 154 31.34 21.08 3.62
N SER A 155 32.26 20.14 3.75
CA SER A 155 33.38 20.18 4.70
C SER A 155 34.61 19.54 4.07
#